data_AF-A0A5Y3Q5J7-F1
#
_entry.id   AF-A0A5Y3Q5J7-F1
#
_cell.length_a   1.000
_cell.length_b   1.000
_cell.length_c   1.000
_cell.angle_alpha   90.00
_cell.angle_beta   90.00
_cell.angle_gamma   90.00
#
_symmetry.space_group_name_H-M   'P 1'
#
loop_
_entity.id
_entity.type
_entity.pdbx_description
1 polymer ?
#
loop_
_entity_poly.entity_id
_entity_poly.type
_entity_poly.pdbx_seq_one_letter_code
_entity_poly.pdbx_strand_id
1 'polypeptide(L)'
;MTISTDTTLLHDPRRQASLLYWQGFSVPQIAEMLQVKRPTVQSWKQRDGWDGIAPISRVESSLEARLIQLIAKPQKSGGDFKEIDLLGRQIERLARVNRYSQTGNEADLNPNVANRNKGERKRPKKNFFSDEAVAKLEEIFFDQSFEYQLQWYRAGLAHRIRDILKSRQIGATFYFSR
;
A
#
# COMPACT_ATOMS: atom_id res chain seq x y z
N MET A 1 38.81 15.51 32.12
CA MET A 1 37.56 15.08 32.81
C MET A 1 37.17 13.73 32.26
N THR A 2 37.33 12.67 33.03
CA THR A 2 36.85 11.33 32.68
C THR A 2 35.36 11.27 33.01
N ILE A 3 34.51 11.33 31.99
CA ILE A 3 33.07 11.14 32.16
C ILE A 3 32.87 9.63 32.40
N SER A 4 32.80 9.23 33.67
CA SER A 4 32.35 7.88 34.04
C SER A 4 30.83 7.86 33.86
N THR A 5 30.40 7.47 32.66
CA THR A 5 28.99 7.16 32.42
C THR A 5 28.72 5.81 33.08
N ASP A 6 27.86 5.76 34.07
CA ASP A 6 27.43 4.50 34.68
C ASP A 6 26.71 3.65 33.62
N THR A 7 27.41 2.65 33.09
CA THR A 7 26.94 1.79 32.00
C THR A 7 26.22 0.54 32.53
N THR A 8 25.97 0.43 33.84
CA THR A 8 25.25 -0.71 34.42
C THR A 8 23.89 -0.93 33.77
N LEU A 9 23.18 0.13 33.38
CA LEU A 9 21.94 0.08 32.60
C LEU A 9 22.11 -0.42 31.16
N LEU A 10 23.30 -0.27 30.56
CA LEU A 10 23.64 -0.81 29.24
C LEU A 10 23.94 -2.32 29.29
N HIS A 11 24.14 -2.86 30.49
CA HIS A 11 24.42 -4.27 30.75
C HIS A 11 23.33 -4.90 31.63
N ASP A 12 22.06 -4.54 31.43
CA ASP A 12 20.93 -5.22 32.06
C ASP A 12 20.77 -6.65 31.48
N PRO A 13 21.10 -7.72 32.25
CA PRO A 13 21.02 -9.09 31.76
C PRO A 13 19.57 -9.51 31.47
N ARG A 14 18.58 -8.91 32.14
CA ARG A 14 17.15 -9.20 31.88
C ARG A 14 16.74 -8.72 30.49
N ARG A 15 17.18 -7.52 30.11
CA ARG A 15 16.95 -6.95 28.78
C ARG A 15 17.71 -7.68 27.68
N GLN A 16 18.95 -8.10 27.94
CA GLN A 16 19.69 -8.93 27.00
C GLN A 16 19.01 -10.29 26.78
N ALA A 17 18.49 -10.89 27.85
CA ALA A 17 17.77 -12.15 27.78
C ALA A 17 16.50 -12.06 26.91
N SER A 18 15.71 -10.98 27.02
CA SER A 18 14.52 -10.81 26.18
C SER A 18 14.86 -10.66 24.70
N LEU A 19 15.93 -9.91 24.37
CA LEU A 19 16.40 -9.75 22.99
C LEU A 19 16.86 -11.08 22.40
N LEU A 20 17.65 -11.88 23.13
CA LEU A 20 18.07 -13.21 22.69
C LEU A 20 16.88 -14.15 22.52
N TYR A 21 15.90 -14.08 23.42
CA TYR A 21 14.69 -14.88 23.30
C TYR A 21 13.93 -14.58 21.99
N TRP A 22 13.77 -13.31 21.64
CA TRP A 22 13.09 -12.93 20.39
C TRP A 22 13.91 -13.20 19.12
N GLN A 23 15.23 -13.43 19.24
CA GLN A 23 16.07 -13.95 18.16
C GLN A 23 15.91 -15.46 17.95
N GLY A 24 15.20 -16.17 18.82
CA GLY A 24 14.92 -17.60 18.71
C GLY A 24 15.76 -18.50 19.62
N PHE A 25 16.60 -17.93 20.49
CA PHE A 25 17.34 -18.72 21.47
C PHE A 25 16.40 -19.29 22.55
N SER A 26 16.66 -20.54 22.93
CA SER A 26 15.90 -21.20 24.01
C SER A 26 16.34 -20.69 25.38
N VAL A 27 15.46 -20.79 26.38
CA VAL A 27 15.75 -20.38 27.78
C VAL A 27 17.03 -21.02 28.35
N PRO A 28 17.34 -22.32 28.12
CA PRO A 28 18.61 -22.91 28.53
C PRO A 28 19.83 -22.25 27.85
N GLN A 29 19.78 -22.02 26.54
CA GLN A 29 20.89 -21.37 25.81
C GLN A 29 21.13 -19.95 26.32
N ILE A 30 20.07 -19.19 26.56
CA ILE A 30 20.16 -17.83 27.09
C ILE A 30 20.79 -17.82 28.49
N ALA A 31 20.39 -18.77 29.34
CA ALA A 31 20.94 -18.91 30.68
C ALA A 31 22.46 -19.19 30.66
N GLU A 32 22.91 -20.04 29.74
CA GLU A 32 24.33 -20.32 29.52
C GLU A 32 25.08 -19.10 28.96
N MET A 33 24.54 -18.44 27.92
CA MET A 33 25.16 -17.26 27.31
C MET A 33 25.35 -16.10 28.28
N LEU A 34 24.36 -15.86 29.15
CA LEU A 34 24.39 -14.78 30.13
C LEU A 34 24.99 -15.21 31.48
N GLN A 35 25.41 -16.47 31.62
CA GLN A 35 25.96 -17.03 32.86
C GLN A 35 25.04 -16.84 34.08
N VAL A 36 23.73 -17.02 33.88
CA VAL A 36 22.70 -16.94 34.92
C VAL A 36 21.95 -18.26 35.06
N LYS A 37 21.35 -18.51 36.22
CA LYS A 37 20.59 -19.74 36.44
C LYS A 37 19.35 -19.79 35.55
N ARG A 38 19.06 -20.95 34.95
CA ARG A 38 17.85 -21.17 34.11
C ARG A 38 16.54 -20.68 34.75
N PRO A 39 16.24 -20.95 36.04
CA PRO A 39 15.01 -20.46 36.67
C PRO A 39 14.89 -18.93 36.67
N THR A 40 16.02 -18.21 36.69
CA THR A 40 16.03 -16.75 36.63
C THR A 40 15.50 -16.25 35.28
N VAL A 41 16.01 -16.79 34.17
CA VAL A 41 15.55 -16.45 32.81
C VAL A 41 14.09 -16.86 32.61
N GLN A 42 13.71 -18.04 33.11
CA GLN A 42 12.31 -18.51 33.05
C GLN A 42 11.37 -17.56 33.79
N SER A 43 11.77 -17.09 34.97
CA SER A 43 11.02 -16.12 35.76
C SER A 43 10.88 -14.78 35.05
N TRP A 44 11.95 -14.28 34.41
CA TRP A 44 11.87 -13.05 33.61
C TRP A 44 10.91 -13.20 32.44
N LYS A 45 11.03 -14.30 31.69
CA LYS A 45 10.14 -14.63 30.58
C LYS A 45 8.66 -14.57 30.98
N GLN A 46 8.32 -15.19 32.13
CA GLN A 46 6.95 -15.23 32.63
C GLN A 46 6.48 -13.86 33.13
N ARG A 47 7.30 -13.16 33.92
CA ARG A 47 6.92 -11.86 34.50
C ARG A 47 6.70 -10.78 33.43
N ASP A 48 7.52 -10.78 32.40
CA ASP A 48 7.45 -9.80 31.31
C ASP A 48 6.60 -10.29 30.14
N GLY A 49 6.01 -11.49 30.22
CA GLY A 49 5.12 -12.03 29.22
C GLY A 49 5.74 -12.07 27.81
N TRP A 50 7.00 -12.50 27.66
CA TRP A 50 7.75 -12.39 26.39
C TRP A 50 7.04 -13.04 25.20
N ASP A 51 6.29 -14.12 25.45
CA ASP A 51 5.50 -14.84 24.43
C ASP A 51 4.36 -13.97 23.86
N GLY A 52 3.74 -13.12 24.69
CA GLY A 52 2.58 -12.31 24.32
C GLY A 52 2.93 -10.98 23.64
N ILE A 53 4.21 -10.59 23.62
CA ILE A 53 4.63 -9.33 23.01
C ILE A 53 4.61 -9.48 21.49
N ALA A 54 3.80 -8.66 20.82
CA ALA A 54 3.69 -8.66 19.36
C ALA A 54 5.05 -8.32 18.70
N PRO A 55 5.41 -8.94 17.56
CA PRO A 55 6.67 -8.66 16.87
C PRO A 55 6.89 -7.17 16.57
N ILE A 56 5.83 -6.45 16.20
CA ILE A 56 5.91 -5.01 15.91
C ILE A 56 6.33 -4.20 17.13
N SER A 57 5.81 -4.53 18.31
CA SER A 57 6.17 -3.87 19.56
C SER A 57 7.62 -4.11 19.95
N ARG A 58 8.18 -5.29 19.62
CA ARG A 58 9.61 -5.59 19.83
C ARG A 58 10.48 -4.66 18.98
N VAL A 59 10.09 -4.45 17.71
CA VAL A 59 10.78 -3.54 16.79
C VAL A 59 10.69 -2.10 17.27
N GLU A 60 9.51 -1.66 17.72
CA GLU A 60 9.30 -0.32 18.30
C GLU A 60 10.24 -0.07 19.48
N SER A 61 10.29 -0.99 20.45
CA SER A 61 11.17 -0.87 21.61
C SER A 61 12.65 -0.83 21.23
N SER A 62 13.08 -1.59 20.21
CA SER A 62 14.46 -1.55 19.73
C SER A 62 14.81 -0.22 19.03
N LEU A 63 13.90 0.31 18.21
CA LEU A 63 14.08 1.60 17.54
C LEU A 63 14.14 2.75 18.54
N GLU A 64 13.22 2.76 19.52
CA GLU A 64 13.17 3.76 20.59
C GLU A 64 14.48 3.76 21.38
N ALA A 65 14.95 2.58 21.80
CA ALA A 65 16.19 2.43 22.55
C ALA A 65 17.40 3.00 21.79
N ARG A 66 17.50 2.69 20.49
CA ARG A 66 18.59 3.19 19.65
C ARG A 66 18.51 4.71 19.47
N LEU A 67 17.30 5.24 19.29
CA LEU A 67 17.08 6.68 19.18
C LEU A 67 17.49 7.40 20.47
N ILE A 68 17.09 6.91 21.64
CA ILE A 68 17.52 7.45 22.95
C ILE A 68 19.05 7.45 23.05
N GLN A 69 19.71 6.35 22.69
CA GLN A 69 21.17 6.24 22.71
C GLN A 69 21.84 7.32 21.83
N LEU A 70 21.35 7.53 20.61
CA LEU A 70 21.89 8.53 19.69
C LEU A 70 21.63 9.96 20.16
N ILE A 71 20.44 10.23 20.72
CA ILE A 71 20.10 11.54 21.29
C ILE A 71 20.99 11.87 22.48
N ALA A 72 21.20 10.90 23.38
CA ALA A 72 22.04 11.06 24.57
C ALA A 72 23.54 11.19 24.26
N LYS A 73 23.98 10.87 23.02
CA LYS A 73 25.38 10.98 22.61
C LYS A 73 25.84 12.45 22.69
N PRO A 74 26.92 12.77 23.46
CA PRO A 74 27.34 14.15 23.73
C PRO A 74 27.92 14.85 22.50
N GLN A 75 28.67 14.13 21.67
CA GLN A 75 29.20 14.63 20.40
C GLN A 75 28.64 13.80 19.25
N LYS A 76 27.84 14.43 18.38
CA LYS A 76 27.18 13.78 17.25
C LYS A 76 27.97 14.03 15.97
N SER A 77 28.21 12.96 15.22
CA SER A 77 28.73 13.01 13.86
C SER A 77 27.60 13.20 12.84
N GLY A 78 27.94 13.54 11.60
CA GLY A 78 26.97 13.57 10.51
C GLY A 78 26.26 12.23 10.29
N GLY A 79 26.94 11.11 10.55
CA GLY A 79 26.35 9.78 10.50
C GLY A 79 25.26 9.57 11.57
N ASP A 80 25.48 10.08 12.79
CA ASP A 80 24.50 9.97 13.87
C ASP A 80 23.23 10.76 13.54
N PHE A 81 23.36 11.97 12.98
CA PHE A 81 22.20 12.76 12.56
C PHE A 81 21.39 12.06 11.46
N LYS A 82 22.08 11.42 10.50
CA LYS A 82 21.42 10.64 9.46
C LYS A 82 20.69 9.43 10.04
N GLU A 83 21.30 8.73 11.00
CA GLU A 83 20.64 7.60 11.67
C GLU A 83 19.40 8.05 12.47
N ILE A 84 19.48 9.15 13.21
CA ILE A 84 18.34 9.75 13.92
C ILE A 84 17.18 10.06 12.96
N ASP A 85 17.46 10.70 11.81
CA ASP A 85 16.43 11.00 10.80
C ASP A 85 15.81 9.70 10.24
N LEU A 86 16.63 8.71 9.91
CA LEU A 86 16.14 7.42 9.41
C LEU A 86 15.26 6.70 10.45
N LEU A 87 15.68 6.66 11.73
CA LEU A 87 14.90 6.07 12.81
C LEU A 87 13.57 6.81 13.02
N GLY A 88 13.58 8.15 12.97
CA GLY A 88 12.36 8.96 13.07
C GLY A 88 11.34 8.63 11.97
N ARG A 89 11.80 8.45 10.72
CA ARG A 89 10.93 8.01 9.61
C ARG A 89 10.38 6.61 9.80
N GLN A 90 11.14 5.70 10.43
CA GLN A 90 10.63 4.35 10.75
C GLN A 90 9.56 4.39 11.83
N ILE A 91 9.72 5.23 12.86
CA ILE A 91 8.71 5.43 13.90
C ILE A 91 7.39 5.91 13.28
N GLU A 92 7.46 6.89 12.37
CA GLU A 92 6.26 7.36 11.65
C GLU A 92 5.57 6.24 10.85
N ARG A 93 6.36 5.40 10.16
CA ARG A 93 5.83 4.24 9.42
C ARG A 93 5.16 3.22 10.34
N LEU A 94 5.75 2.93 11.48
CA LEU A 94 5.16 2.02 12.47
C LEU A 94 3.85 2.57 13.03
N ALA A 95 3.80 3.87 13.34
CA ALA A 95 2.56 4.53 13.76
C ALA A 95 1.44 4.42 12.70
N ARG A 96 1.77 4.54 11.41
CA ARG A 96 0.82 4.32 10.30
C ARG A 96 0.34 2.87 10.23
N VAL A 97 1.25 1.90 10.39
CA VAL A 97 0.89 0.47 10.42
C VAL A 97 -0.02 0.16 11.61
N ASN A 98 0.25 0.71 12.79
CA ASN A 98 -0.60 0.53 13.97
C ASN A 98 -1.99 1.15 13.77
N ARG A 99 -2.05 2.35 13.18
CA ARG A 99 -3.32 3.00 12.84
C ARG A 99 -4.12 2.16 11.85
N TYR A 100 -3.48 1.67 10.79
CA TYR A 100 -4.10 0.76 9.83
C TYR A 100 -4.62 -0.53 10.50
N SER A 101 -3.86 -1.12 11.42
CA SER A 101 -4.30 -2.30 12.17
C SER A 101 -5.60 -2.07 12.95
N GLN A 102 -5.83 -0.83 13.41
CA GLN A 102 -7.05 -0.44 14.12
C GLN A 102 -8.21 -0.05 13.19
N THR A 103 -7.92 0.64 12.09
CA THR A 103 -8.96 1.23 11.21
C THR A 103 -9.31 0.35 10.01
N GLY A 104 -8.38 -0.51 9.57
CA GLY A 104 -8.46 -1.25 8.31
C GLY A 104 -8.36 -0.37 7.05
N ASN A 105 -8.09 0.93 7.18
CA ASN A 105 -8.13 1.86 6.06
C ASN A 105 -6.76 2.00 5.37
N GLU A 106 -6.65 1.52 4.13
CA GLU A 106 -5.41 1.60 3.34
C GLU A 106 -4.86 3.02 3.17
N ALA A 107 -5.71 4.06 3.29
CA ALA A 107 -5.26 5.45 3.26
C ALA A 107 -4.33 5.82 4.43
N ASP A 108 -4.39 5.09 5.56
CA ASP A 108 -3.49 5.30 6.69
C ASP A 108 -2.06 4.81 6.39
N LEU A 109 -1.89 3.81 5.51
CA LEU A 109 -0.58 3.31 5.08
C LEU A 109 0.08 4.24 4.06
N ASN A 110 -0.72 4.80 3.15
CA ASN A 110 -0.23 5.61 2.04
C ASN A 110 -0.86 7.02 2.02
N PRO A 111 -0.13 8.06 2.46
CA PRO A 111 -0.65 9.43 2.43
C PRO A 111 -0.97 9.94 1.02
N ASN A 112 -0.39 9.35 -0.03
CA ASN A 112 -0.73 9.72 -1.41
C ASN A 112 -2.14 9.28 -1.81
N VAL A 113 -2.70 8.23 -1.18
CA VAL A 113 -4.08 7.80 -1.41
C VAL A 113 -5.05 8.83 -0.84
N ALA A 114 -4.77 9.37 0.34
CA ALA A 114 -5.52 10.49 0.91
C ALA A 114 -5.46 11.71 -0.03
N ASN A 115 -4.27 12.04 -0.54
CA ASN A 115 -4.08 13.17 -1.46
C ASN A 115 -4.81 13.00 -2.80
N ARG A 116 -4.91 11.78 -3.33
CA ARG A 116 -5.65 11.48 -4.58
C ARG A 116 -7.14 11.77 -4.47
N ASN A 117 -7.72 11.59 -3.28
CA ASN A 117 -9.16 11.78 -3.04
C ASN A 117 -9.51 13.21 -2.55
N LYS A 118 -8.54 14.12 -2.44
CA LYS A 118 -8.76 15.47 -1.89
C LYS A 118 -9.44 16.44 -2.86
N GLY A 119 -9.40 16.17 -4.17
CA GLY A 119 -10.00 17.02 -5.20
C GLY A 119 -11.41 16.62 -5.62
N GLU A 120 -12.14 17.53 -6.27
CA GLU A 120 -13.42 17.20 -6.92
C GLU A 120 -13.22 16.05 -7.92
N ARG A 121 -13.90 14.92 -7.67
CA ARG A 121 -13.89 13.79 -8.59
C ARG A 121 -14.49 14.23 -9.92
N LYS A 122 -13.66 14.39 -10.96
CA LYS A 122 -14.13 14.59 -12.33
C LYS A 122 -15.06 13.43 -12.67
N ARG A 123 -16.35 13.74 -12.88
CA ARG A 123 -17.33 12.75 -13.31
C ARG A 123 -16.87 12.16 -14.64
N PRO A 124 -16.96 10.83 -14.83
CA PRO A 124 -16.64 10.23 -16.13
C PRO A 124 -17.51 10.88 -17.20
N LYS A 125 -16.88 11.29 -18.31
CA LYS A 125 -17.60 11.87 -19.45
C LYS A 125 -18.54 10.79 -19.99
N LYS A 126 -19.85 11.00 -19.89
CA LYS A 126 -20.84 10.10 -20.50
C LYS A 126 -20.59 10.06 -22.00
N ASN A 127 -20.80 8.90 -22.63
CA ASN A 127 -20.78 8.76 -24.08
C ASN A 127 -21.88 9.66 -24.65
N PHE A 128 -21.49 10.84 -25.14
CA PHE A 128 -22.39 11.89 -25.63
C PHE A 128 -21.98 12.22 -27.05
N PHE A 129 -22.90 11.99 -27.98
CA PHE A 129 -22.78 12.48 -29.36
C PHE A 129 -23.49 13.83 -29.44
N SER A 130 -22.77 14.86 -29.88
CA SER A 130 -23.40 16.14 -30.25
C SER A 130 -24.15 15.99 -31.56
N ASP A 131 -25.08 16.91 -31.85
CA ASP A 131 -25.80 16.94 -33.12
C ASP A 131 -24.84 17.01 -34.33
N GLU A 132 -23.75 17.75 -34.20
CA GLU A 132 -22.66 17.80 -35.18
C GLU A 132 -21.98 16.44 -35.39
N ALA A 133 -21.78 15.67 -34.31
CA ALA A 133 -21.20 14.33 -34.40
C ALA A 133 -22.17 13.35 -35.07
N VAL A 134 -23.47 13.46 -34.80
CA VAL A 134 -24.51 12.64 -35.47
C VAL A 134 -24.55 12.95 -36.96
N ALA A 135 -24.60 14.23 -37.33
CA ALA A 135 -24.58 14.64 -38.74
C ALA A 135 -23.32 14.13 -39.46
N LYS A 136 -22.15 14.16 -38.80
CA LYS A 136 -20.92 13.63 -39.40
C LYS A 136 -20.94 12.12 -39.57
N LEU A 137 -21.58 11.39 -38.65
CA LEU A 137 -21.75 9.94 -38.79
C LEU A 137 -22.69 9.60 -39.96
N GLU A 138 -23.76 10.36 -40.14
CA GLU A 138 -24.67 10.21 -41.30
C GLU A 138 -23.95 10.48 -42.62
N GLU A 139 -23.16 11.56 -42.71
CA GLU A 139 -22.33 11.88 -43.89
C GLU A 139 -21.40 10.71 -44.25
N ILE A 140 -20.63 10.21 -43.27
CA ILE A 140 -19.71 9.08 -43.45
C ILE A 140 -20.46 7.81 -43.86
N PHE A 141 -21.67 7.60 -43.35
CA PHE A 141 -22.50 6.46 -43.69
C PHE A 141 -22.91 6.49 -45.16
N PHE A 142 -23.38 7.64 -45.67
CA PHE A 142 -23.79 7.77 -47.06
C PHE A 142 -22.59 7.74 -48.02
N ASP A 143 -21.49 8.41 -47.68
CA ASP A 143 -20.27 8.43 -48.52
C ASP A 143 -19.67 7.04 -48.75
N GLN A 144 -19.82 6.14 -47.77
CA GLN A 144 -19.27 4.78 -47.84
C GLN A 144 -20.29 3.73 -48.30
N SER A 145 -21.54 4.15 -48.54
CA SER A 145 -22.59 3.27 -49.03
C SER A 145 -22.56 3.20 -50.55
N PHE A 146 -22.69 1.99 -51.10
CA PHE A 146 -22.89 1.84 -52.54
C PHE A 146 -24.34 2.18 -52.92
N GLU A 147 -24.59 2.63 -54.16
CA GLU A 147 -25.94 3.04 -54.60
C GLU A 147 -26.99 1.93 -54.42
N TYR A 148 -26.64 0.67 -54.66
CA TYR A 148 -27.56 -0.45 -54.44
C TYR A 148 -27.91 -0.66 -52.96
N GLN A 149 -27.02 -0.29 -52.04
CA GLN A 149 -27.27 -0.37 -50.59
C GLN A 149 -28.20 0.75 -50.12
N LEU A 150 -28.21 1.90 -50.80
CA LEU A 150 -29.15 3.00 -50.53
C LEU A 150 -30.61 2.58 -50.78
N GLN A 151 -30.85 1.55 -51.58
CA GLN A 151 -32.19 0.96 -51.70
C GLN A 151 -32.68 0.41 -50.36
N TRP A 152 -31.80 -0.17 -49.53
CA TRP A 152 -32.16 -0.61 -48.19
C TRP A 152 -32.44 0.58 -47.26
N TYR A 153 -31.68 1.68 -47.38
CA TYR A 153 -31.94 2.90 -46.62
C TYR A 153 -33.35 3.44 -46.93
N ARG A 154 -33.64 3.67 -48.21
CA ARG A 154 -34.93 4.18 -48.69
C ARG A 154 -36.09 3.25 -48.32
N ALA A 155 -35.91 1.94 -48.46
CA ALA A 155 -36.92 0.96 -48.04
C ALA A 155 -37.18 1.02 -46.53
N GLY A 156 -36.19 1.37 -45.70
CA GLY A 156 -36.36 1.52 -44.25
C GLY A 156 -37.16 2.73 -43.84
N LEU A 157 -37.17 3.78 -44.66
CA LEU A 157 -38.03 4.93 -44.47
C LEU A 157 -39.48 4.63 -44.91
N ALA A 158 -39.65 3.83 -45.96
CA ALA A 158 -40.96 3.54 -46.55
C ALA A 158 -41.71 2.37 -45.89
N HIS A 159 -40.99 1.35 -45.39
CA HIS A 159 -41.58 0.11 -44.89
C HIS A 159 -41.13 -0.22 -43.47
N ARG A 160 -42.12 -0.42 -42.58
CA ARG A 160 -41.88 -0.79 -41.18
C ARG A 160 -41.26 -2.18 -41.02
N ILE A 161 -41.64 -3.15 -41.85
CA ILE A 161 -41.13 -4.53 -41.82
C ILE A 161 -40.53 -4.83 -43.20
N ARG A 162 -39.33 -5.43 -43.22
CA ARG A 162 -38.58 -5.74 -44.43
C ARG A 162 -37.91 -7.10 -44.30
N ASP A 163 -38.15 -7.98 -45.26
CA ASP A 163 -37.48 -9.28 -45.35
C ASP A 163 -36.29 -9.17 -46.30
N ILE A 164 -35.09 -9.08 -45.74
CA ILE A 164 -33.84 -8.84 -46.49
C ILE A 164 -32.89 -10.01 -46.28
N LEU A 165 -32.44 -10.61 -47.39
CA LEU A 165 -31.37 -11.61 -47.35
C LEU A 165 -30.02 -10.91 -47.13
N LYS A 166 -29.48 -11.01 -45.92
CA LYS A 166 -28.19 -10.40 -45.54
C LYS A 166 -27.00 -11.21 -46.08
N SER A 167 -26.62 -10.99 -47.35
CA SER A 167 -25.43 -11.60 -47.96
C SER A 167 -24.16 -10.77 -47.75
N ARG A 168 -23.05 -11.42 -47.38
CA ARG A 168 -21.72 -10.79 -47.23
C ARG A 168 -21.14 -10.30 -48.57
N GLN A 169 -21.46 -11.00 -49.67
CA GLN A 169 -20.89 -10.70 -51.00
C GLN A 169 -21.31 -9.33 -51.52
N ILE A 170 -22.50 -8.86 -51.13
CA ILE A 170 -23.04 -7.53 -51.49
C ILE A 170 -22.88 -6.50 -50.35
N GLY A 171 -22.02 -6.80 -49.37
CA GLY A 171 -21.75 -5.89 -48.26
C GLY A 171 -22.93 -5.67 -47.30
N ALA A 172 -23.98 -6.49 -47.33
CA ALA A 172 -25.14 -6.30 -46.45
C ALA A 172 -24.77 -6.40 -44.96
N THR A 173 -23.84 -7.29 -44.61
CA THR A 173 -23.34 -7.42 -43.22
C THR A 173 -22.71 -6.12 -42.73
N PHE A 174 -21.89 -5.48 -43.57
CA PHE A 174 -21.21 -4.22 -43.24
C PHE A 174 -22.21 -3.07 -43.11
N TYR A 175 -23.18 -3.00 -44.01
CA TYR A 175 -24.23 -1.98 -44.02
C TYR A 175 -25.09 -2.02 -42.73
N PHE A 176 -25.54 -3.22 -42.30
CA PHE A 176 -26.41 -3.36 -41.12
C PHE A 176 -25.69 -3.39 -39.76
N SER A 177 -24.36 -3.27 -39.74
CA SER A 177 -23.57 -3.24 -38.51
C SER A 177 -23.13 -1.84 -38.08
N ARG A 178 -23.58 -0.80 -38.79
CA ARG A 178 -23.29 0.61 -38.53
C ARG A 178 -24.45 1.32 -37.85
#